data_AF-A0A7W1TFS6-F1
#
_entry.id   AF-A0A7W1TFS6-F1
#
_cell.length_a   1.000
_cell.length_b   1.000
_cell.length_c   1.000
_cell.angle_alpha   90.00
_cell.angle_beta   90.00
_cell.angle_gamma   90.00
#
_symmetry.space_group_name_H-M   'P 1'
#
loop_
_entity.id
_entity.type
_entity.pdbx_description
1 polymer ?
#
loop_
_entity_poly.entity_id
_entity_poly.type
_entity_poly.pdbx_seq_one_letter_code
_entity_poly.pdbx_strand_id
1 'polypeptide(L)'
;MPMDHLDRFLAAFIQALAQSAPYLVVGYLIAAVIREYVPVATMARWFSARGVRPVLTATGIGCLLPMCSCTVLPLGIGMVKGGAARGTILSFLITAPALSPVAVLLCLSLMGGTFTVLYVTTCVSGALIAGFIGNALLRNEPPPTGEACTVDPADDRRTWGARARAAGHWAFYDLGAEISVDLVIGLLIAAAVLALLPLGWIATWLGTQHFMTLVYVIVLGLVTYTCSVPSMPVVQSLLLAGISPGAGIAFLIAGPATNLGELLALRRQLGGRTTALFTVALVVMSLTGGLIADHWVFADYHYQPSPLSGQAAGGCCVASFMGVSAKPTGTVEALGNIPWWHWP
;
A
#
# COMPACT_ATOMS: atom_id res chain seq x y z
N MET A 1 5.99 36.31 4.20
CA MET A 1 6.19 36.15 2.74
C MET A 1 5.43 34.92 2.32
N PRO A 2 4.60 34.97 1.25
CA PRO A 2 3.92 33.78 0.78
C PRO A 2 5.02 32.84 0.27
N MET A 3 5.14 31.66 0.87
CA MET A 3 5.93 30.60 0.26
C MET A 3 5.21 30.27 -1.05
N ASP A 4 5.82 30.66 -2.16
CA ASP A 4 5.29 30.46 -3.49
C ASP A 4 4.93 28.98 -3.64
N HIS A 5 3.80 28.69 -4.29
CA HIS A 5 3.29 27.33 -4.42
C HIS A 5 4.34 26.35 -4.99
N LEU A 6 5.31 26.88 -5.74
CA LEU A 6 6.47 26.17 -6.26
C LEU A 6 7.43 25.69 -5.16
N ASP A 7 7.72 26.51 -4.14
CA ASP A 7 8.63 26.13 -3.05
C ASP A 7 8.03 25.03 -2.18
N ARG A 8 6.70 25.12 -1.92
CA ARG A 8 5.97 24.07 -1.20
C ARG A 8 5.94 22.75 -1.98
N PHE A 9 5.73 22.83 -3.29
CA PHE A 9 5.78 21.66 -4.17
C PHE A 9 7.18 21.04 -4.19
N LEU A 10 8.23 21.85 -4.40
CA LEU A 10 9.61 21.38 -4.49
C LEU A 10 10.07 20.75 -3.16
N ALA A 11 9.73 21.39 -2.04
CA ALA A 11 10.01 20.86 -0.72
C ALA A 11 9.31 19.51 -0.48
N ALA A 12 8.01 19.41 -0.82
CA ALA A 12 7.26 18.16 -0.70
C ALA A 12 7.85 17.03 -1.57
N PHE A 13 8.23 17.34 -2.81
CA PHE A 13 8.85 16.38 -3.72
C PHE A 13 10.22 15.90 -3.22
N ILE A 14 11.12 16.82 -2.83
CA ILE A 14 12.45 16.49 -2.32
C ILE A 14 12.34 15.68 -1.03
N GLN A 15 11.44 16.05 -0.13
CA GLN A 15 11.22 15.32 1.12
C GLN A 15 10.68 13.91 0.87
N ALA A 16 9.71 13.77 -0.03
CA ALA A 16 9.15 12.47 -0.39
C ALA A 16 10.21 11.56 -1.07
N LEU A 17 11.07 12.13 -1.91
CA LEU A 17 12.18 11.42 -2.53
C LEU A 17 13.23 11.01 -1.50
N ALA A 18 13.64 11.93 -0.62
CA ALA A 18 14.62 11.67 0.43
C ALA A 18 14.13 10.61 1.44
N GLN A 19 12.84 10.62 1.77
CA GLN A 19 12.23 9.61 2.63
C GLN A 19 12.12 8.25 1.94
N SER A 20 11.78 8.22 0.65
CA SER A 20 11.59 6.96 -0.08
C SER A 20 12.90 6.30 -0.53
N ALA A 21 13.91 7.11 -0.85
CA ALA A 21 15.23 6.66 -1.33
C ALA A 21 15.87 5.54 -0.50
N PRO A 22 16.01 5.62 0.84
CA PRO A 22 16.64 4.56 1.61
C PRO A 22 15.87 3.25 1.54
N TYR A 23 14.53 3.30 1.58
CA TYR A 23 13.70 2.10 1.48
C TYR A 23 13.75 1.47 0.09
N LEU A 24 13.81 2.30 -0.96
CA LEU A 24 13.97 1.83 -2.34
C LEU A 24 15.32 1.14 -2.52
N VAL A 25 16.42 1.75 -2.05
CA VAL A 25 17.76 1.16 -2.13
C VAL A 25 17.81 -0.18 -1.40
N VAL A 26 17.31 -0.24 -0.16
CA VAL A 26 17.25 -1.49 0.61
C VAL A 26 16.35 -2.52 -0.07
N GLY A 27 15.18 -2.10 -0.58
CA GLY A 27 14.25 -2.96 -1.32
C GLY A 27 14.86 -3.54 -2.59
N TYR A 28 15.58 -2.74 -3.38
CA TYR A 28 16.28 -3.20 -4.58
C TYR A 28 17.44 -4.14 -4.26
N LEU A 29 18.19 -3.87 -3.17
CA LEU A 29 19.23 -4.78 -2.70
C LEU A 29 18.66 -6.12 -2.24
N ILE A 30 17.58 -6.11 -1.45
CA ILE A 30 16.88 -7.32 -1.02
C ILE A 30 16.32 -8.07 -2.23
N ALA A 31 15.67 -7.38 -3.17
CA ALA A 31 15.14 -7.98 -4.39
C ALA A 31 16.25 -8.64 -5.23
N ALA A 32 17.42 -8.00 -5.33
CA ALA A 32 18.57 -8.55 -6.04
C ALA A 32 19.15 -9.78 -5.33
N VAL A 33 19.24 -9.77 -4.00
CA VAL A 33 19.64 -10.94 -3.20
C VAL A 33 18.62 -12.07 -3.35
N ILE A 34 17.33 -11.80 -3.22
CA ILE A 34 16.27 -12.79 -3.42
C ILE A 34 16.35 -13.36 -4.84
N ARG A 35 16.53 -12.53 -5.86
CA ARG A 35 16.66 -12.98 -7.26
C ARG A 35 17.85 -13.93 -7.45
N GLU A 36 18.98 -13.64 -6.81
CA GLU A 36 20.21 -14.43 -6.97
C GLU A 36 20.22 -15.71 -6.11
N TYR A 37 19.64 -15.66 -4.91
CA TYR A 37 19.66 -16.77 -3.94
C TYR A 37 18.39 -17.63 -3.94
N VAL A 38 17.26 -17.11 -4.41
CA VAL A 38 15.99 -17.86 -4.52
C VAL A 38 15.78 -18.22 -5.98
N PRO A 39 15.99 -19.49 -6.39
CA PRO A 39 15.75 -19.90 -7.76
C PRO A 39 14.27 -19.70 -8.07
N VAL A 40 13.98 -18.97 -9.15
CA VAL A 40 12.60 -18.82 -9.66
C VAL A 40 11.94 -20.19 -9.86
N ALA A 41 12.70 -21.23 -10.20
CA ALA A 41 12.25 -22.62 -10.31
C ALA A 41 11.76 -23.26 -8.99
N THR A 42 12.24 -22.80 -7.84
CA THR A 42 11.81 -23.28 -6.52
C THR A 42 10.52 -22.59 -6.08
N MET A 43 10.43 -21.27 -6.27
CA MET A 43 9.17 -20.53 -6.09
C MET A 43 8.09 -21.03 -7.06
N ALA A 44 8.43 -21.22 -8.34
CA ALA A 44 7.54 -21.74 -9.37
C ALA A 44 6.86 -23.05 -8.94
N ARG A 45 7.60 -23.99 -8.33
CA ARG A 45 7.05 -25.26 -7.83
C ARG A 45 6.02 -25.10 -6.70
N TRP A 46 6.14 -24.05 -5.88
CA TRP A 46 5.16 -23.76 -4.82
C TRP A 46 3.88 -23.13 -5.37
N PHE A 47 3.96 -22.50 -6.55
CA PHE A 47 2.83 -21.81 -7.19
C PHE A 47 2.24 -22.52 -8.40
N SER A 48 2.90 -23.56 -8.94
CA SER A 48 2.49 -24.31 -10.12
C SER A 48 1.44 -25.39 -9.85
N ALA A 49 1.05 -25.61 -8.60
CA ALA A 49 0.01 -26.57 -8.27
C ALA A 49 -1.35 -26.08 -8.81
N ARG A 50 -2.26 -27.02 -9.13
CA ARG A 50 -3.66 -26.70 -9.48
C ARG A 50 -4.52 -26.74 -8.22
N GLY A 51 -5.52 -25.86 -8.13
CA GLY A 51 -6.51 -25.85 -7.05
C GLY A 51 -6.35 -24.67 -6.08
N VAL A 52 -6.74 -24.88 -4.82
CA VAL A 52 -6.84 -23.80 -3.82
C VAL A 52 -5.52 -23.46 -3.13
N ARG A 53 -4.60 -24.43 -3.04
CA ARG A 53 -3.32 -24.29 -2.33
C ARG A 53 -2.44 -23.14 -2.85
N PRO A 54 -2.26 -22.94 -4.16
CA PRO A 54 -1.42 -21.85 -4.67
C PRO A 54 -1.92 -20.46 -4.26
N VAL A 55 -3.25 -20.25 -4.25
CA VAL A 55 -3.85 -18.96 -3.87
C VAL A 55 -3.56 -18.70 -2.40
N LEU A 56 -3.75 -19.70 -1.54
CA LEU A 56 -3.46 -19.61 -0.10
C LEU A 56 -1.97 -19.36 0.18
N THR A 57 -1.07 -20.09 -0.50
CA THR A 57 0.38 -19.89 -0.33
C THR A 57 0.81 -18.51 -0.84
N ALA A 58 0.25 -18.05 -1.96
CA ALA A 58 0.52 -16.72 -2.52
C ALA A 58 0.09 -15.60 -1.56
N THR A 59 -1.14 -15.69 -1.03
CA THR A 59 -1.65 -14.72 -0.05
C THR A 59 -0.81 -14.74 1.24
N GLY A 60 -0.47 -15.92 1.76
CA GLY A 60 0.33 -16.05 2.99
C GLY A 60 1.77 -15.53 2.83
N ILE A 61 2.40 -15.82 1.70
CA ILE A 61 3.73 -15.31 1.34
C ILE A 61 3.66 -13.78 1.17
N GLY A 62 2.64 -13.27 0.47
CA GLY A 62 2.40 -11.84 0.33
C GLY A 62 2.34 -11.11 1.67
N CYS A 63 1.52 -11.60 2.62
CA CYS A 63 1.42 -10.99 3.95
C CYS A 63 2.73 -10.93 4.74
N LEU A 64 3.70 -11.79 4.43
CA LEU A 64 4.97 -11.88 5.16
C LEU A 64 6.09 -11.04 4.52
N LEU A 65 5.95 -10.71 3.24
CA LEU A 65 6.97 -10.04 2.44
C LEU A 65 6.71 -8.53 2.44
N PRO A 66 7.51 -7.71 3.15
CA PRO A 66 7.40 -6.25 3.13
C PRO A 66 7.97 -5.70 1.82
N MET A 67 7.30 -5.98 0.71
CA MET A 67 7.73 -5.60 -0.62
C MET A 67 6.95 -4.35 -1.04
N CYS A 68 7.66 -3.33 -1.50
CA CYS A 68 7.02 -2.18 -2.12
C CYS A 68 6.42 -2.57 -3.48
N SER A 69 5.34 -1.91 -3.91
CA SER A 69 4.66 -2.14 -5.19
C SER A 69 5.61 -2.25 -6.39
N CYS A 70 6.70 -1.47 -6.39
CA CYS A 70 7.77 -1.53 -7.39
C CYS A 70 8.46 -2.90 -7.53
N THR A 71 8.57 -3.66 -6.44
CA THR A 71 9.28 -4.97 -6.40
C THR A 71 8.33 -6.15 -6.52
N VAL A 72 7.04 -5.94 -6.22
CA VAL A 72 6.01 -6.97 -6.22
C VAL A 72 5.67 -7.41 -7.66
N LEU A 73 5.66 -6.46 -8.61
CA LEU A 73 5.30 -6.75 -10.00
C LEU A 73 6.33 -7.66 -10.73
N PRO A 74 7.65 -7.39 -10.73
CA PRO A 74 8.64 -8.29 -11.34
C PRO A 74 8.62 -9.70 -10.73
N LEU A 75 8.42 -9.79 -9.41
CA LEU A 75 8.32 -11.06 -8.71
C LEU A 75 7.06 -11.83 -9.14
N GLY A 76 5.91 -11.14 -9.22
CA GLY A 76 4.67 -11.71 -9.75
C GLY A 76 4.83 -12.24 -11.17
N ILE A 77 5.59 -11.56 -12.02
CA ILE A 77 5.86 -12.01 -13.40
C ILE A 77 6.77 -13.24 -13.42
N GLY A 78 7.77 -13.30 -12.54
CA GLY A 78 8.55 -14.51 -12.31
C GLY A 78 7.66 -15.71 -11.94
N MET A 79 6.65 -15.50 -11.11
CA MET A 79 5.66 -16.54 -10.77
C MET A 79 4.84 -16.98 -11.99
N VAL A 80 4.43 -16.06 -12.87
CA VAL A 80 3.69 -16.41 -14.11
C VAL A 80 4.55 -17.25 -15.04
N LYS A 81 5.82 -16.85 -15.26
CA LYS A 81 6.77 -17.60 -16.09
C LYS A 81 7.04 -18.99 -15.49
N GLY A 82 6.98 -19.11 -14.17
CA GLY A 82 7.02 -20.38 -13.43
C GLY A 82 5.76 -21.24 -13.56
N GLY A 83 4.73 -20.79 -14.28
CA GLY A 83 3.48 -21.53 -14.49
C GLY A 83 2.40 -21.28 -13.43
N ALA A 84 2.54 -20.24 -12.58
CA ALA A 84 1.47 -19.85 -11.68
C ALA A 84 0.26 -19.31 -12.45
N ALA A 85 -0.95 -19.66 -11.99
CA ALA A 85 -2.18 -19.16 -12.58
C ALA A 85 -2.39 -17.67 -12.26
N ARG A 86 -2.92 -16.89 -13.22
CA ARG A 86 -3.06 -15.42 -13.11
C ARG A 86 -3.79 -14.95 -11.84
N GLY A 87 -4.80 -15.70 -11.37
CA GLY A 87 -5.47 -15.39 -10.11
C GLY A 87 -4.58 -15.57 -8.88
N THR A 88 -3.73 -16.59 -8.86
CA THR A 88 -2.72 -16.77 -7.81
C THR A 88 -1.75 -15.58 -7.74
N ILE A 89 -1.38 -15.02 -8.89
CA ILE A 89 -0.55 -13.81 -8.93
C ILE A 89 -1.35 -12.61 -8.43
N LEU A 90 -2.61 -12.45 -8.83
CA LEU A 90 -3.46 -11.36 -8.32
C LEU A 90 -3.58 -11.36 -6.80
N SER A 91 -3.75 -12.52 -6.16
CA SER A 91 -3.85 -12.58 -4.69
C SER A 91 -2.53 -12.16 -4.02
N PHE A 92 -1.39 -12.55 -4.60
CA PHE A 92 -0.06 -12.09 -4.17
C PHE A 92 0.14 -10.58 -4.37
N LEU A 93 -0.18 -10.07 -5.56
CA LEU A 93 -0.04 -8.65 -5.91
C LEU A 93 -0.87 -7.75 -5.01
N ILE A 94 -2.04 -8.21 -4.56
CA ILE A 94 -2.89 -7.46 -3.62
C ILE A 94 -2.33 -7.52 -2.20
N THR A 95 -1.90 -8.70 -1.73
CA THR A 95 -1.48 -8.84 -0.32
C THR A 95 -0.08 -8.31 -0.01
N ALA A 96 0.89 -8.48 -0.91
CA ALA A 96 2.28 -8.10 -0.65
C ALA A 96 2.50 -6.61 -0.33
N PRO A 97 1.89 -5.64 -1.04
CA PRO A 97 2.05 -4.22 -0.70
C PRO A 97 1.09 -3.77 0.41
N ALA A 98 -0.06 -4.41 0.56
CA ALA A 98 -1.05 -4.06 1.57
C ALA A 98 -0.65 -4.54 2.97
N LEU A 99 -0.21 -5.79 3.11
CA LEU A 99 0.05 -6.41 4.40
C LEU A 99 1.54 -6.70 4.59
N SER A 100 2.04 -6.34 5.77
CA SER A 100 3.35 -6.75 6.24
C SER A 100 3.35 -6.86 7.76
N PRO A 101 4.26 -7.62 8.39
CA PRO A 101 4.34 -7.69 9.84
C PRO A 101 4.53 -6.31 10.48
N VAL A 102 5.30 -5.44 9.81
CA VAL A 102 5.55 -4.07 10.23
C VAL A 102 4.29 -3.21 10.12
N ALA A 103 3.58 -3.27 8.98
CA ALA A 103 2.34 -2.51 8.79
C ALA A 103 1.24 -2.94 9.77
N VAL A 104 1.11 -4.24 10.05
CA VAL A 104 0.15 -4.76 11.04
C VAL A 104 0.52 -4.30 12.45
N LEU A 105 1.80 -4.32 12.82
CA LEU A 105 2.25 -3.84 14.12
C LEU A 105 2.00 -2.34 14.29
N LEU A 106 2.31 -1.53 13.27
CA LEU A 106 2.03 -0.09 13.24
C LEU A 106 0.53 0.19 13.34
N CYS A 107 -0.29 -0.50 12.55
CA CYS A 107 -1.74 -0.37 12.59
C CYS A 107 -2.28 -0.70 14.00
N LEU A 108 -1.76 -1.75 14.62
CA LEU A 108 -2.12 -2.15 15.99
C LEU A 108 -1.72 -1.09 17.01
N SER A 109 -0.53 -0.49 16.86
CA SER A 109 -0.02 0.54 17.75
C SER A 109 -0.70 1.90 17.58
N LEU A 110 -1.18 2.24 16.39
CA LEU A 110 -1.70 3.58 16.08
C LEU A 110 -3.23 3.66 16.04
N MET A 111 -3.91 2.59 15.60
CA MET A 111 -5.37 2.56 15.38
C MET A 111 -6.10 1.50 16.20
N GLY A 112 -5.37 0.74 17.04
CA GLY A 112 -5.93 -0.27 17.92
C GLY A 112 -6.28 -1.60 17.25
N GLY A 113 -6.67 -2.57 18.07
CA GLY A 113 -6.89 -3.96 17.66
C GLY A 113 -8.05 -4.15 16.69
N THR A 114 -9.18 -3.48 16.92
CA THR A 114 -10.39 -3.63 16.11
C THR A 114 -10.20 -3.20 14.68
N PHE A 115 -9.60 -2.01 14.50
CA PHE A 115 -9.28 -1.46 13.19
C PHE A 115 -8.29 -2.38 12.45
N THR A 116 -7.26 -2.85 13.17
CA THR A 116 -6.25 -3.75 12.61
C THR A 116 -6.82 -5.08 12.15
N VAL A 117 -7.64 -5.72 12.98
CA VAL A 117 -8.29 -7.01 12.63
C VAL A 117 -9.19 -6.82 11.41
N LEU A 118 -9.98 -5.75 11.36
CA LEU A 118 -10.85 -5.47 10.23
C LEU A 118 -10.06 -5.20 8.95
N TYR A 119 -8.99 -4.41 9.02
CA TYR A 119 -8.09 -4.15 7.91
C TYR A 119 -7.46 -5.44 7.38
N VAL A 120 -6.84 -6.25 8.25
CA VAL A 120 -6.18 -7.50 7.87
C VAL A 120 -7.17 -8.51 7.28
N THR A 121 -8.33 -8.69 7.92
CA THR A 121 -9.35 -9.63 7.43
C THR A 121 -9.93 -9.21 6.08
N THR A 122 -10.15 -7.91 5.86
CA THR A 122 -10.60 -7.37 4.57
C THR A 122 -9.54 -7.61 3.49
N CYS A 123 -8.28 -7.29 3.77
CA CYS A 123 -7.17 -7.51 2.83
C CYS A 123 -7.04 -8.98 2.44
N VAL A 124 -7.00 -9.89 3.43
CA VAL A 124 -6.82 -11.33 3.19
C VAL A 124 -8.03 -11.91 2.45
N SER A 125 -9.26 -11.62 2.90
CA SER A 125 -10.46 -12.14 2.25
C SER A 125 -10.63 -11.60 0.82
N GLY A 126 -10.41 -10.30 0.62
CA GLY A 126 -10.45 -9.66 -0.69
C GLY A 126 -9.43 -10.26 -1.67
N ALA A 127 -8.19 -10.47 -1.22
CA ALA A 127 -7.15 -11.09 -2.04
C ALA A 127 -7.45 -12.55 -2.40
N LEU A 128 -8.00 -13.33 -1.46
CA LEU A 128 -8.40 -14.71 -1.73
C LEU A 128 -9.53 -14.75 -2.77
N ILE A 129 -10.58 -13.94 -2.59
CA ILE A 129 -11.71 -13.84 -3.52
C ILE A 129 -11.21 -13.42 -4.90
N ALA A 130 -10.40 -12.37 -4.98
CA ALA A 130 -9.80 -11.90 -6.23
C ALA A 130 -8.97 -12.99 -6.92
N GLY A 131 -8.20 -13.77 -6.15
CA GLY A 131 -7.40 -14.85 -6.70
C GLY A 131 -8.22 -16.03 -7.21
N PHE A 132 -9.29 -16.41 -6.50
CA PHE A 132 -10.20 -17.46 -6.97
C PHE A 132 -10.98 -17.03 -8.21
N ILE A 133 -11.52 -15.81 -8.22
CA ILE A 133 -12.21 -15.25 -9.39
C ILE A 133 -11.24 -15.14 -10.57
N GLY A 134 -10.00 -14.68 -10.33
CA GLY A 134 -8.96 -14.61 -11.36
C GLY A 134 -8.62 -15.98 -11.95
N ASN A 135 -8.51 -17.01 -11.12
CA ASN A 135 -8.25 -18.37 -11.60
C ASN A 135 -9.43 -18.97 -12.40
N ALA A 136 -10.66 -18.55 -12.10
CA ALA A 136 -11.84 -18.96 -12.84
C ALA A 136 -11.96 -18.22 -14.19
N LEU A 137 -11.77 -16.89 -14.19
CA LEU A 137 -12.05 -16.03 -15.34
C LEU A 137 -10.88 -15.94 -16.34
N LEU A 138 -9.64 -16.03 -15.84
CA LEU A 138 -8.43 -15.84 -16.64
C LEU A 138 -7.72 -17.16 -17.01
N ARG A 139 -8.42 -18.30 -16.85
CA ARG A 139 -7.86 -19.64 -16.99
C ARG A 139 -7.27 -19.94 -18.38
N ASN A 140 -7.79 -19.28 -19.42
CA ASN A 140 -7.45 -19.51 -20.82
C ASN A 140 -6.57 -18.42 -21.42
N GLU A 141 -6.08 -17.47 -20.62
CA GLU A 141 -5.24 -16.42 -21.16
C GLU A 141 -3.84 -16.97 -21.50
N PRO A 142 -3.31 -16.61 -22.69
CA PRO A 142 -1.98 -17.05 -23.09
C PRO A 142 -0.92 -16.55 -22.08
N PRO A 143 0.26 -17.18 -22.02
CA PRO A 143 1.35 -16.70 -21.18
C PRO A 143 1.68 -15.22 -21.51
N PRO A 144 2.18 -14.44 -20.54
CA PRO A 144 2.43 -13.01 -20.69
C PRO A 144 3.38 -12.77 -21.87
N THR A 145 3.02 -11.83 -22.74
CA THR A 145 3.72 -11.51 -24.00
C THR A 145 4.79 -10.42 -23.84
N GLY A 146 4.97 -9.88 -22.63
CA GLY A 146 5.91 -8.78 -22.37
C GLY A 146 7.37 -9.24 -22.33
N GLU A 147 8.24 -8.48 -23.00
CA GLU A 147 9.70 -8.63 -23.07
C GLU A 147 10.44 -8.38 -21.72
N ALA A 148 9.73 -8.24 -20.61
CA ALA A 148 10.32 -7.93 -19.32
C ALA A 148 11.13 -9.11 -18.79
N CYS A 149 12.45 -8.88 -18.69
CA CYS A 149 13.51 -9.70 -18.11
C CYS A 149 13.32 -11.22 -18.32
N THR A 150 14.01 -11.79 -19.29
CA THR A 150 14.55 -13.14 -19.09
C THR A 150 15.25 -13.11 -17.73
N VAL A 151 14.61 -13.69 -16.71
CA VAL A 151 15.36 -14.10 -15.55
C VAL A 151 16.17 -15.26 -16.08
N ASP A 152 17.34 -14.94 -16.64
CA ASP A 152 18.31 -15.96 -16.97
C ASP A 152 18.44 -16.80 -15.71
N PRO A 153 18.23 -18.13 -15.80
CA PRO A 153 18.44 -18.99 -14.66
C PRO A 153 19.85 -18.67 -14.15
N ALA A 154 19.95 -18.26 -12.89
CA ALA A 154 21.21 -17.88 -12.29
C ALA A 154 22.21 -19.00 -12.60
N ASP A 155 23.21 -18.70 -13.45
CA ASP A 155 24.20 -19.66 -13.88
C ASP A 155 24.89 -20.19 -12.63
N ASP A 156 24.63 -21.46 -12.31
CA ASP A 156 24.99 -22.11 -11.05
C ASP A 156 26.51 -22.20 -10.84
N ARG A 157 27.29 -21.76 -11.84
CA ARG A 157 28.75 -21.78 -11.89
C ARG A 157 29.41 -20.47 -11.44
N ARG A 158 28.68 -19.41 -11.09
CA ARG A 158 29.27 -18.12 -10.69
C ARG A 158 29.76 -18.13 -9.24
N THR A 159 31.03 -17.75 -9.04
CA THR A 159 31.62 -17.46 -7.72
C THR A 159 30.84 -16.39 -6.96
N TRP A 160 30.80 -16.47 -5.62
CA TRP A 160 30.07 -15.56 -4.71
C TRP A 160 30.27 -14.06 -5.03
N GLY A 161 31.50 -13.64 -5.36
CA GLY A 161 31.78 -12.23 -5.73
C GLY A 161 31.23 -11.80 -7.09
N ALA A 162 31.13 -12.72 -8.05
CA ALA A 162 30.52 -12.46 -9.36
C ALA A 162 28.99 -12.41 -9.27
N ARG A 163 28.40 -13.23 -8.39
CA ARG A 163 26.96 -13.16 -8.04
C ARG A 163 26.61 -11.80 -7.41
N ALA A 164 27.37 -11.35 -6.41
CA ALA A 164 27.13 -10.07 -5.76
C ALA A 164 27.26 -8.87 -6.72
N ARG A 165 28.26 -8.89 -7.63
CA ARG A 165 28.41 -7.83 -8.66
C ARG A 165 27.29 -7.85 -9.69
N ALA A 166 26.85 -9.02 -10.15
CA ALA A 166 25.74 -9.14 -11.09
C ALA A 166 24.42 -8.68 -10.46
N ALA A 167 24.16 -9.08 -9.20
CA ALA A 167 23.01 -8.63 -8.43
C ALA A 167 23.00 -7.10 -8.24
N GLY A 168 24.14 -6.51 -7.88
CA GLY A 168 24.28 -5.06 -7.71
C GLY A 168 24.11 -4.29 -9.03
N HIS A 169 24.70 -4.77 -10.13
CA HIS A 169 24.55 -4.13 -11.45
C HIS A 169 23.09 -4.15 -11.92
N TRP A 170 22.41 -5.30 -11.80
CA TRP A 170 21.00 -5.42 -12.18
C TRP A 170 20.09 -4.54 -11.32
N ALA A 171 20.33 -4.48 -10.00
CA ALA A 171 19.54 -3.67 -9.08
C ALA A 171 19.60 -2.16 -9.43
N PHE A 172 20.80 -1.67 -9.75
CA PHE A 172 21.02 -0.23 -9.97
C PHE A 172 20.78 0.21 -11.42
N TYR A 173 21.20 -0.58 -12.41
CA TYR A 173 21.17 -0.15 -13.81
C TYR A 173 19.93 -0.65 -14.57
N ASP A 174 19.57 -1.92 -14.45
CA ASP A 174 18.44 -2.48 -15.21
C ASP A 174 17.11 -2.13 -14.54
N LEU A 175 16.97 -2.49 -13.25
CA LEU A 175 15.73 -2.29 -12.51
C LEU A 175 15.53 -0.82 -12.12
N GLY A 176 16.60 -0.14 -11.69
CA GLY A 176 16.57 1.26 -11.31
C GLY A 176 16.18 2.17 -12.47
N ALA A 177 16.76 1.98 -13.66
CA ALA A 177 16.44 2.81 -14.82
C ALA A 177 15.00 2.60 -15.28
N GLU A 178 14.52 1.35 -15.32
CA GLU A 178 13.16 1.01 -15.79
C GLU A 178 12.08 1.55 -14.84
N ILE A 179 12.30 1.53 -13.52
CA ILE A 179 11.32 1.98 -12.52
C ILE A 179 11.42 3.49 -12.24
N SER A 180 12.60 4.10 -12.42
CA SER A 180 12.83 5.51 -12.06
C SER A 180 11.85 6.49 -12.71
N VAL A 181 11.48 6.28 -13.97
CA VAL A 181 10.59 7.17 -14.71
C VAL A 181 9.18 7.13 -14.14
N ASP A 182 8.62 5.92 -13.94
CA ASP A 182 7.28 5.75 -13.38
C ASP A 182 7.20 6.25 -11.93
N LEU A 183 8.26 6.03 -11.15
CA LEU A 183 8.34 6.50 -9.77
C LEU A 183 8.40 8.03 -9.68
N VAL A 184 9.19 8.68 -10.55
CA VAL A 184 9.27 10.15 -10.61
C VAL A 184 7.91 10.73 -11.00
N ILE A 185 7.23 10.15 -12.01
CA ILE A 185 5.90 10.60 -12.42
C ILE A 185 4.90 10.46 -11.27
N GLY A 186 4.88 9.31 -10.57
CA GLY A 186 4.00 9.09 -9.42
C GLY A 186 4.27 10.07 -8.27
N LEU A 187 5.54 10.34 -7.96
CA LEU A 187 5.93 11.24 -6.89
C LEU A 187 5.63 12.72 -7.22
N LEU A 188 5.77 13.11 -8.49
CA LEU A 188 5.36 14.43 -8.99
C LEU A 188 3.84 14.63 -8.84
N ILE A 189 3.04 13.63 -9.22
CA ILE A 189 1.58 13.68 -9.06
C ILE A 189 1.21 13.77 -7.58
N ALA A 190 1.83 12.96 -6.72
CA ALA A 190 1.58 12.98 -5.28
C ALA A 190 1.93 14.35 -4.66
N ALA A 191 3.10 14.91 -5.00
CA ALA A 191 3.52 16.23 -4.55
C ALA A 191 2.57 17.33 -5.04
N ALA A 192 2.06 17.22 -6.27
CA ALA A 192 1.08 18.17 -6.81
C ALA A 192 -0.24 18.09 -6.04
N VAL A 193 -0.76 16.88 -5.79
CA VAL A 193 -1.98 16.65 -5.02
C VAL A 193 -1.83 17.22 -3.60
N LEU A 194 -0.72 16.92 -2.90
CA LEU A 194 -0.44 17.43 -1.56
C LEU A 194 -0.29 18.96 -1.50
N ALA A 195 0.29 19.56 -2.54
CA ALA A 195 0.43 21.02 -2.63
C ALA A 195 -0.88 21.74 -2.97
N LEU A 196 -1.80 21.06 -3.67
CA LEU A 196 -3.06 21.61 -4.17
C LEU A 196 -4.28 21.28 -3.28
N LEU A 197 -4.22 20.29 -2.39
CA LEU A 197 -5.33 19.93 -1.50
C LEU A 197 -5.34 20.77 -0.21
N PRO A 198 -6.28 21.72 -0.04
CA PRO A 198 -6.49 22.36 1.25
C PRO A 198 -7.13 21.39 2.24
N LEU A 199 -6.50 21.19 3.40
CA LEU A 199 -6.99 20.33 4.49
C LEU A 199 -8.45 20.63 4.91
N GLY A 200 -8.91 21.87 4.75
CA GLY A 200 -10.29 22.27 5.03
C GLY A 200 -11.34 21.64 4.11
N TRP A 201 -11.01 21.35 2.84
CA TRP A 201 -11.92 20.64 1.94
C TRP A 201 -12.06 19.17 2.35
N ILE A 202 -10.96 18.57 2.79
CA ILE A 202 -10.92 17.17 3.21
C ILE A 202 -11.87 16.95 4.39
N ALA A 203 -11.86 17.82 5.39
CA ALA A 203 -12.72 17.71 6.57
C ALA A 203 -14.23 17.78 6.23
N THR A 204 -14.63 18.63 5.30
CA THR A 204 -16.05 18.77 4.91
C THR A 204 -16.59 17.60 4.08
N TRP A 205 -15.77 17.03 3.19
CA TRP A 205 -16.20 15.97 2.30
C TRP A 205 -15.97 14.58 2.88
N LEU A 206 -14.89 14.38 3.64
CA LEU A 206 -14.50 13.06 4.16
C LEU A 206 -14.95 12.77 5.59
N GLY A 207 -15.51 13.75 6.30
CA GLY A 207 -16.04 13.55 7.66
C GLY A 207 -17.42 12.90 7.73
N THR A 208 -18.07 12.63 6.59
CA THR A 208 -19.40 12.01 6.54
C THR A 208 -19.29 10.51 6.25
N GLN A 209 -20.04 9.68 7.00
CA GLN A 209 -20.21 8.23 6.74
C GLN A 209 -21.11 7.97 5.51
N HIS A 210 -20.79 8.60 4.39
CA HIS A 210 -21.51 8.45 3.15
C HIS A 210 -20.71 7.59 2.16
N PHE A 211 -21.42 6.82 1.34
CA PHE A 211 -20.82 6.01 0.28
C PHE A 211 -19.88 6.81 -0.63
N MET A 212 -20.22 8.08 -0.92
CA MET A 212 -19.42 8.94 -1.79
C MET A 212 -18.05 9.28 -1.19
N THR A 213 -17.95 9.40 0.13
CA THR A 213 -16.68 9.59 0.84
C THR A 213 -15.70 8.45 0.51
N LEU A 214 -16.17 7.21 0.59
CA LEU A 214 -15.37 6.03 0.27
C LEU A 214 -14.88 6.05 -1.17
N VAL A 215 -15.74 6.42 -2.12
CA VAL A 215 -15.38 6.52 -3.55
C VAL A 215 -14.29 7.58 -3.76
N TYR A 216 -14.42 8.77 -3.18
CA TYR A 216 -13.42 9.82 -3.32
C TYR A 216 -12.07 9.40 -2.75
N VAL A 217 -12.06 8.74 -1.59
CA VAL A 217 -10.84 8.28 -0.93
C VAL A 217 -10.17 7.14 -1.70
N ILE A 218 -10.95 6.22 -2.28
CA ILE A 218 -10.43 5.18 -3.15
C ILE A 218 -9.80 5.82 -4.39
N VAL A 219 -10.48 6.74 -5.07
CA VAL A 219 -9.93 7.44 -6.25
C VAL A 219 -8.66 8.19 -5.89
N LEU A 220 -8.64 8.90 -4.76
CA LEU A 220 -7.45 9.57 -4.26
C LEU A 220 -6.31 8.57 -4.05
N GLY A 221 -6.58 7.45 -3.36
CA GLY A 221 -5.63 6.36 -3.15
C GLY A 221 -5.05 5.80 -4.45
N LEU A 222 -5.89 5.54 -5.46
CA LEU A 222 -5.46 5.05 -6.78
C LEU A 222 -4.53 6.03 -7.51
N VAL A 223 -4.70 7.34 -7.27
CA VAL A 223 -3.88 8.38 -7.89
C VAL A 223 -2.60 8.61 -7.10
N THR A 224 -2.67 8.57 -5.77
CA THR A 224 -1.54 8.87 -4.89
C THR A 224 -0.66 7.65 -4.67
N TYR A 225 0.55 7.68 -5.22
CA TYR A 225 1.57 6.70 -4.86
C TYR A 225 1.91 6.83 -3.38
N THR A 226 1.49 5.84 -2.58
CA THR A 226 1.72 5.85 -1.14
C THR A 226 2.26 4.51 -0.69
N CYS A 227 3.28 4.47 0.17
CA CYS A 227 3.70 3.22 0.79
C CYS A 227 2.80 2.89 1.99
N SER A 228 2.64 1.59 2.30
CA SER A 228 1.81 1.13 3.42
C SER A 228 2.30 1.57 4.80
N VAL A 229 3.61 1.79 4.98
CA VAL A 229 4.16 2.22 6.27
C VAL A 229 3.92 3.73 6.52
N PRO A 230 4.27 4.65 5.60
CA PRO A 230 3.97 6.08 5.78
C PRO A 230 2.49 6.43 5.74
N SER A 231 1.63 5.62 5.11
CA SER A 231 0.18 5.90 5.07
C SER A 231 -0.51 5.71 6.42
N MET A 232 0.03 4.88 7.33
CA MET A 232 -0.60 4.60 8.62
C MET A 232 -0.65 5.86 9.54
N PRO A 233 0.48 6.59 9.78
CA PRO A 233 0.42 7.84 10.53
C PRO A 233 -0.43 8.92 9.87
N VAL A 234 -0.44 8.97 8.53
CA VAL A 234 -1.28 9.92 7.78
C VAL A 234 -2.75 9.63 8.05
N VAL A 235 -3.18 8.37 7.94
CA VAL A 235 -4.56 7.97 8.23
C VAL A 235 -4.91 8.22 9.70
N GLN A 236 -4.00 7.93 10.64
CA GLN A 236 -4.21 8.26 12.05
C GLN A 236 -4.46 9.77 12.25
N SER A 237 -3.64 10.62 11.63
CA SER A 237 -3.82 12.08 11.72
C SER A 237 -5.17 12.55 11.14
N LEU A 238 -5.63 11.89 10.07
CA LEU A 238 -6.93 12.18 9.46
C LEU A 238 -8.10 11.67 10.33
N LEU A 239 -7.93 10.53 11.01
CA LEU A 239 -8.89 10.01 12.00
C LEU A 239 -9.04 10.95 13.18
N LEU A 240 -7.94 11.51 13.67
CA LEU A 240 -7.96 12.57 14.68
C LEU A 240 -8.60 13.87 14.17
N ALA A 241 -8.50 14.13 12.87
CA ALA A 241 -9.16 15.26 12.21
C ALA A 241 -10.64 15.01 11.86
N GLY A 242 -11.16 13.80 12.13
CA GLY A 242 -12.57 13.46 11.97
C GLY A 242 -12.96 12.71 10.70
N ILE A 243 -12.01 12.11 9.96
CA ILE A 243 -12.35 11.21 8.85
C ILE A 243 -13.07 9.96 9.38
N SER A 244 -13.97 9.36 8.58
CA SER A 244 -14.59 8.10 8.97
C SER A 244 -13.54 6.96 9.06
N PRO A 245 -13.65 6.03 10.04
CA PRO A 245 -12.79 4.86 10.13
C PRO A 245 -12.77 4.02 8.85
N GLY A 246 -13.92 3.87 8.20
CA GLY A 246 -14.04 3.13 6.94
C GLY A 246 -13.33 3.80 5.77
N ALA A 247 -13.33 5.12 5.70
CA ALA A 247 -12.52 5.84 4.73
C ALA A 247 -11.02 5.62 4.98
N GLY A 248 -10.59 5.57 6.24
CA GLY A 248 -9.23 5.18 6.60
C GLY A 248 -8.85 3.80 6.08
N ILE A 249 -9.69 2.78 6.31
CA ILE A 249 -9.45 1.42 5.81
C ILE A 249 -9.44 1.37 4.29
N ALA A 250 -10.41 2.00 3.62
CA ALA A 250 -10.47 2.04 2.17
C ALA A 250 -9.21 2.68 1.56
N PHE A 251 -8.69 3.75 2.17
CA PHE A 251 -7.42 4.37 1.77
C PHE A 251 -6.21 3.44 1.96
N LEU A 252 -6.12 2.75 3.10
CA LEU A 252 -5.00 1.86 3.41
C LEU A 252 -4.96 0.60 2.54
N ILE A 253 -6.09 0.24 1.95
CA ILE A 253 -6.16 -0.85 0.97
C ILE A 253 -5.83 -0.30 -0.43
N ALA A 254 -6.52 0.77 -0.86
CA ALA A 254 -6.39 1.29 -2.21
C ALA A 254 -5.04 1.97 -2.49
N GLY A 255 -4.55 2.80 -1.57
CA GLY A 255 -3.34 3.60 -1.78
C GLY A 255 -2.06 2.77 -1.91
N PRO A 256 -1.72 1.92 -0.92
CA PRO A 256 -0.53 1.09 -1.00
C PRO A 256 -0.56 0.02 -2.08
N ALA A 257 -1.73 -0.50 -2.40
CA ALA A 257 -1.85 -1.63 -3.31
C ALA A 257 -1.85 -1.23 -4.79
N THR A 258 -2.02 0.05 -5.15
CA THR A 258 -2.05 0.43 -6.57
C THR A 258 -1.71 1.90 -6.80
N ASN A 259 -1.16 2.17 -7.98
CA ASN A 259 -0.94 3.50 -8.50
C ASN A 259 -0.99 3.48 -10.03
N LEU A 260 -1.08 4.66 -10.67
CA LEU A 260 -1.20 4.74 -12.13
C LEU A 260 -0.04 4.07 -12.89
N GLY A 261 1.20 4.22 -12.41
CA GLY A 261 2.38 3.61 -13.01
C GLY A 261 2.34 2.08 -12.94
N GLU A 262 1.97 1.55 -11.78
CA GLU A 262 1.81 0.11 -11.55
C GLU A 262 0.68 -0.48 -12.39
N LEU A 263 -0.46 0.21 -12.51
CA LEU A 263 -1.54 -0.24 -13.40
C LEU A 263 -1.11 -0.27 -14.87
N LEU A 264 -0.32 0.71 -15.31
CA LEU A 264 0.19 0.75 -16.67
C LEU A 264 1.22 -0.36 -16.91
N ALA A 265 2.14 -0.57 -15.96
CA ALA A 265 3.12 -1.64 -16.01
C ALA A 265 2.46 -3.03 -15.98
N LEU A 266 1.44 -3.21 -15.13
CA LEU A 266 0.62 -4.41 -15.04
C LEU A 266 -0.12 -4.67 -16.36
N ARG A 267 -0.68 -3.63 -16.97
CA ARG A 267 -1.37 -3.72 -18.27
C ARG A 267 -0.42 -4.12 -19.40
N ARG A 268 0.80 -3.57 -19.42
CA ARG A 268 1.82 -3.92 -20.42
C ARG A 268 2.31 -5.35 -20.26
N GLN A 269 2.47 -5.84 -19.04
CA GLN A 269 3.14 -7.12 -18.78
C GLN A 269 2.17 -8.31 -18.66
N LEU A 270 1.03 -8.13 -17.98
CA LEU A 270 0.03 -9.16 -17.72
C LEU A 270 -1.23 -9.04 -18.60
N GLY A 271 -1.41 -7.90 -19.27
CA GLY A 271 -2.52 -7.65 -20.17
C GLY A 271 -3.69 -6.91 -19.52
N GLY A 272 -4.53 -6.32 -20.37
CA GLY A 272 -5.61 -5.43 -19.92
C GLY A 272 -6.71 -6.12 -19.10
N ARG A 273 -7.05 -7.37 -19.39
CA ARG A 273 -8.08 -8.13 -18.66
C ARG A 273 -7.67 -8.43 -17.23
N THR A 274 -6.43 -8.89 -17.02
CA THR A 274 -5.86 -9.12 -15.68
C THR A 274 -5.78 -7.83 -14.89
N THR A 275 -5.36 -6.73 -15.53
CA THR A 275 -5.31 -5.40 -14.90
C THR A 275 -6.70 -4.90 -14.51
N ALA A 276 -7.69 -5.04 -15.41
CA ALA A 276 -9.06 -4.65 -15.11
C ALA A 276 -9.62 -5.44 -13.93
N LEU A 277 -9.37 -6.75 -13.87
CA LEU A 277 -9.80 -7.58 -12.74
C LEU A 277 -9.10 -7.17 -11.44
N PHE A 278 -7.80 -6.87 -11.48
CA PHE A 278 -7.05 -6.36 -10.34
C PHE A 278 -7.65 -5.05 -9.80
N THR A 279 -7.86 -4.07 -10.68
CA THR A 279 -8.43 -2.77 -10.30
C THR A 279 -9.84 -2.92 -9.76
N VAL A 280 -10.70 -3.70 -10.43
CA VAL A 280 -12.08 -3.93 -9.96
C VAL A 280 -12.07 -4.64 -8.60
N ALA A 281 -11.25 -5.67 -8.44
CA ALA A 281 -11.13 -6.38 -7.17
C ALA A 281 -10.68 -5.44 -6.04
N LEU A 282 -9.67 -4.60 -6.29
CA LEU A 282 -9.18 -3.60 -5.34
C LEU A 282 -10.26 -2.58 -4.95
N VAL A 283 -10.97 -2.02 -5.92
CA VAL A 283 -12.06 -1.06 -5.66
C VAL A 283 -13.17 -1.72 -4.86
N VAL A 284 -13.60 -2.93 -5.25
CA VAL A 284 -14.65 -3.67 -4.55
C VAL A 284 -14.23 -3.99 -3.13
N MET A 285 -13.02 -4.53 -2.90
CA MET A 285 -12.59 -4.87 -1.54
C MET A 285 -12.35 -3.65 -0.65
N SER A 286 -11.89 -2.53 -1.21
CA SER A 286 -11.72 -1.28 -0.46
C SER A 286 -13.08 -0.71 -0.06
N LEU A 287 -14.05 -0.79 -0.97
CA LEU A 287 -15.41 -0.32 -0.73
C LEU A 287 -16.15 -1.20 0.28
N THR A 288 -16.07 -2.54 0.14
CA THR A 288 -16.69 -3.45 1.11
C THR A 288 -16.04 -3.33 2.48
N GLY A 289 -14.72 -3.23 2.55
CA GLY A 289 -13.99 -2.98 3.80
C GLY A 289 -14.44 -1.69 4.49
N GLY A 290 -14.48 -0.60 3.74
CA GLY A 290 -14.93 0.70 4.25
C GLY A 290 -16.38 0.70 4.71
N LEU A 291 -17.28 0.06 3.95
CA LEU A 291 -18.70 -0.04 4.33
C LEU A 291 -18.92 -0.94 5.56
N ILE A 292 -18.19 -2.05 5.66
CA ILE A 292 -18.25 -2.91 6.86
C ILE A 292 -17.75 -2.13 8.07
N ALA A 293 -16.67 -1.38 7.91
CA ALA A 293 -16.13 -0.54 8.97
C ALA A 293 -17.15 0.51 9.43
N ASP A 294 -17.66 1.33 8.52
CA ASP A 294 -18.54 2.45 8.88
C ASP A 294 -19.91 1.96 9.39
N HIS A 295 -20.50 0.91 8.82
CA HIS A 295 -21.87 0.50 9.17
C HIS A 295 -21.99 -0.65 10.17
N TRP A 296 -20.98 -1.52 10.31
CA TRP A 296 -21.09 -2.70 11.18
C TRP A 296 -20.21 -2.60 12.42
N VAL A 297 -19.01 -2.03 12.28
CA VAL A 297 -18.03 -2.00 13.37
C VAL A 297 -18.03 -0.65 14.08
N PHE A 298 -18.10 0.43 13.32
CA PHE A 298 -18.04 1.81 13.79
C PHE A 298 -19.36 2.57 13.53
N ALA A 299 -20.50 1.86 13.59
CA ALA A 299 -21.82 2.43 13.37
C ALA A 299 -22.15 3.60 14.30
N ASP A 300 -21.63 3.56 15.53
CA ASP A 300 -21.84 4.62 16.54
C ASP A 300 -20.87 5.80 16.41
N TYR A 301 -19.93 5.75 15.45
CA TYR A 301 -18.94 6.80 15.24
C TYR A 301 -19.59 8.06 14.66
N HIS A 302 -20.05 8.94 15.56
CA HIS A 302 -20.47 10.28 15.22
C HIS A 302 -19.31 11.24 15.49
N TYR A 303 -18.70 11.77 14.43
CA TYR A 303 -17.75 12.86 14.57
C TYR A 303 -18.50 14.09 15.09
N GLN A 304 -18.37 14.36 16.39
CA GLN A 304 -18.74 15.64 16.97
C GLN A 304 -17.50 16.53 16.93
N PRO A 305 -17.41 17.51 16.01
CA PRO A 305 -16.36 18.51 16.11
C PRO A 305 -16.62 19.30 17.38
N SER A 306 -15.90 18.98 18.46
CA SER A 306 -15.88 19.88 19.60
C SER A 306 -15.31 21.20 19.10
N PRO A 307 -16.07 22.32 19.16
CA PRO A 307 -15.50 23.60 18.81
C PRO A 307 -14.37 23.83 19.82
N LEU A 308 -13.13 23.86 19.33
CA LEU A 308 -11.97 24.26 20.11
C LEU A 308 -12.17 25.73 20.51
N SER A 309 -12.95 25.96 21.56
CA SER A 309 -13.05 27.22 22.28
C SER A 309 -11.77 27.39 23.09
N GLY A 310 -10.73 27.89 22.42
CA GLY A 310 -9.59 28.54 23.09
C GLY A 310 -8.69 27.70 23.98
N GLN A 311 -8.89 26.38 24.07
CA GLN A 311 -7.96 25.49 24.77
C GLN A 311 -7.24 24.64 23.74
N ALA A 312 -5.99 25.01 23.45
CA ALA A 312 -5.06 24.12 22.78
C ALA A 312 -5.07 22.80 23.56
N ALA A 313 -5.57 21.74 22.93
CA ALA A 313 -5.56 20.41 23.50
C ALA A 313 -4.10 19.98 23.71
N GLY A 314 -3.54 20.30 24.87
CA GLY A 314 -2.20 19.92 25.33
C GLY A 314 -2.05 18.41 25.59
N GLY A 315 -2.85 17.59 24.92
CA GLY A 315 -2.85 16.13 25.04
C GLY A 315 -2.93 15.39 23.70
N CYS A 316 -2.97 16.07 22.56
CA CYS A 316 -2.99 15.38 21.26
C CYS A 316 -1.57 15.34 20.67
N CYS A 317 -1.00 14.14 20.58
CA CYS A 317 0.37 13.83 20.15
C CYS A 317 0.77 14.31 18.73
N VAL A 318 -0.09 15.04 18.02
CA VAL A 318 0.24 15.71 16.74
C VAL A 318 1.46 16.64 16.89
N ALA A 319 1.60 17.31 18.04
CA ALA A 319 2.72 18.23 18.27
C ALA A 319 4.10 17.55 18.32
N SER A 320 4.17 16.29 18.77
CA SER A 320 5.44 15.52 18.84
C SER A 320 5.94 15.09 17.47
N PHE A 321 5.05 14.86 16.49
CA PHE A 321 5.44 14.49 15.12
C PHE A 321 5.90 15.72 14.30
N MET A 322 5.41 16.91 14.64
CA MET A 322 5.83 18.19 14.01
C MET A 322 6.93 18.94 14.77
N GLY A 323 7.52 18.35 15.82
CA GLY A 323 8.66 18.94 16.53
C GLY A 323 8.31 20.14 17.43
N VAL A 324 7.05 20.33 17.79
CA VAL A 324 6.63 21.42 18.68
C VAL A 324 6.49 20.89 20.11
N SER A 325 7.41 21.26 20.99
CA SER A 325 7.39 20.86 22.40
C SER A 325 6.31 21.64 23.16
N ALA A 326 5.23 20.97 23.57
CA ALA A 326 4.21 21.54 24.46
C ALA A 326 4.32 20.90 25.85
N LYS A 327 4.46 21.72 26.90
CA LYS A 327 4.50 21.29 28.31
C LYS A 327 3.12 20.78 28.77
N PRO A 328 3.06 19.78 29.67
CA PRO A 328 1.80 19.22 30.14
C PRO A 328 1.23 20.07 31.28
N THR A 329 0.13 20.77 31.02
CA THR A 329 -0.69 21.40 32.07
C THR A 329 -2.16 21.20 31.73
N GLY A 330 -2.80 20.19 32.34
CA GLY A 330 -4.23 19.95 32.21
C GLY A 330 -4.62 18.56 32.71
N THR A 331 -5.67 18.50 33.53
CA THR A 331 -6.11 17.38 34.36
C THR A 331 -6.65 16.17 33.57
N VAL A 332 -6.40 14.99 34.13
CA VAL A 332 -6.58 13.62 33.59
C VAL A 332 -8.07 13.17 33.53
N GLU A 333 -9.04 14.07 33.70
CA GLU A 333 -10.46 13.72 33.85
C GLU A 333 -11.22 13.52 32.51
N ALA A 334 -10.64 13.89 31.36
CA ALA A 334 -11.27 13.70 30.04
C ALA A 334 -11.01 12.32 29.40
N LEU A 335 -10.37 11.39 30.10
CA LEU A 335 -10.03 10.04 29.61
C LEU A 335 -11.20 9.03 29.68
N GLY A 336 -12.34 9.41 30.26
CA GLY A 336 -13.45 8.48 30.51
C GLY A 336 -14.31 8.08 29.31
N ASN A 337 -14.14 8.72 28.15
CA ASN A 337 -15.02 8.52 26.99
C ASN A 337 -14.25 8.23 25.69
N ILE A 338 -13.00 7.78 25.80
CA ILE A 338 -12.20 7.35 24.66
C ILE A 338 -12.66 5.92 24.32
N PRO A 339 -13.21 5.68 23.12
CA PRO A 339 -13.64 4.33 22.73
C PRO A 339 -12.48 3.33 22.84
N TRP A 340 -12.76 2.09 23.24
CA TRP A 340 -11.76 1.04 23.48
C TRP A 340 -10.88 0.68 22.26
N TRP A 341 -11.23 1.15 21.06
CA TRP A 341 -10.44 1.03 19.83
C TRP A 341 -9.48 2.21 19.61
N HIS A 342 -9.56 3.26 20.43
CA HIS A 342 -8.90 4.55 20.26
C HIS A 342 -7.73 4.72 21.24
N TRP A 343 -6.80 3.76 21.28
CA TRP A 343 -5.70 3.75 22.26
C TRP A 343 -4.33 3.86 21.59
N PRO A 344 -3.37 4.60 22.19
CA PRO A 344 -3.41 6.00 22.61
C PRO A 344 -2.82 6.97 21.56
#